data_AF-A0A8S1J947-F1
#
_entry.id   AF-A0A8S1J947-F1
#
_cell.length_a   1.000
_cell.length_b   1.000
_cell.length_c   1.000
_cell.angle_alpha   90.00
_cell.angle_beta   90.00
_cell.angle_gamma   90.00
#
_symmetry.space_group_name_H-M   'P 1'
#
loop_
_entity.id
_entity.type
_entity.pdbx_description
1 polymer ?
#
loop_
_entity_poly.entity_id
_entity_poly.type
_entity_poly.pdbx_seq_one_letter_code
_entity_poly.pdbx_strand_id
1 'polypeptide(L)'
;MNGKGPAGPAASDISETVDCCFHGVNYFLSVSTVKGDTLVVEVEDGSDASRWRGEFTSRYIEDITAKTGNFKKYPVFIKMLVTALKGQSEAVFIDLLTYSDLETLKSRRGGGGGQPLHQTIPPNNKRYLILTYAAEFDRVHYPLPLVYEENPDPHRLKEIIRNLRSELGALRAANGLNTNGVEMPEGDNHWPSGQLDEVQRLQEENNSLRRTLRTARKNAKQENMAANSLDKSSRDALRELRLVQKERDLLQSRAESSEAELERERGLHRRELRRKAKQIQEVQMTVDRAKQRNIPDNWPWNILLVLCSAPDMPLDLPEDSMYGHSCQHWQVSRVLV
;
A
#
# COMPACT_ATOMS: atom_id res chain seq x y z
N MET A 1 -44.29 -38.17 -33.27
CA MET A 1 -44.57 -36.79 -32.82
C MET A 1 -44.94 -36.87 -31.35
N ASN A 2 -44.30 -36.26 -30.35
CA ASN A 2 -43.15 -35.38 -30.19
C ASN A 2 -42.57 -35.79 -28.82
N GLY A 3 -41.28 -36.04 -28.67
CA GLY A 3 -40.29 -34.97 -28.50
C GLY A 3 -39.54 -35.23 -27.20
N LYS A 4 -38.76 -36.33 -27.17
CA LYS A 4 -37.80 -36.61 -26.09
C LYS A 4 -36.64 -35.65 -26.32
N GLY A 5 -36.72 -34.46 -25.71
CA GLY A 5 -35.69 -33.44 -25.79
C GLY A 5 -34.34 -34.00 -25.32
N PRO A 6 -33.22 -33.57 -25.94
CA PRO A 6 -31.91 -34.09 -25.58
C PRO A 6 -31.60 -33.68 -24.14
N ALA A 7 -31.13 -34.64 -23.35
CA ALA A 7 -30.50 -34.37 -22.07
C ALA A 7 -29.43 -33.29 -22.28
N GLY A 8 -29.61 -32.14 -21.62
CA GLY A 8 -28.61 -31.08 -21.60
C GLY A 8 -27.27 -31.63 -21.11
N PRO A 9 -26.15 -31.05 -21.57
CA PRO A 9 -24.83 -31.60 -21.32
C PRO A 9 -24.61 -31.74 -19.80
N ALA A 10 -24.25 -32.95 -19.38
CA ALA A 10 -23.79 -33.21 -18.02
C ALA A 10 -22.73 -32.16 -17.68
N ALA A 11 -23.00 -31.37 -16.65
CA ALA A 11 -22.06 -30.39 -16.14
C ALA A 11 -20.77 -31.15 -15.79
N SER A 12 -19.70 -30.85 -16.53
CA SER A 12 -18.40 -31.48 -16.38
C SER A 12 -17.89 -31.20 -14.96
N ASP A 13 -17.64 -32.26 -14.20
CA ASP A 13 -16.94 -32.16 -12.93
C ASP A 13 -15.52 -31.66 -13.22
N ILE A 14 -15.23 -30.42 -12.85
CA ILE A 14 -13.90 -29.80 -12.97
C ILE A 14 -13.20 -30.00 -11.64
N SER A 15 -11.95 -30.46 -11.68
CA SER A 15 -11.07 -30.54 -10.51
C SER A 15 -9.70 -30.03 -10.94
N GLU A 16 -9.26 -28.93 -10.34
CA GLU A 16 -8.00 -28.26 -10.65
C GLU A 16 -7.26 -27.97 -9.34
N THR A 17 -5.94 -28.11 -9.37
CA THR A 17 -5.08 -27.88 -8.19
C THR A 17 -3.83 -27.15 -8.64
N VAL A 18 -3.49 -26.06 -7.95
CA VAL A 18 -2.39 -25.18 -8.32
C VAL A 18 -1.64 -24.71 -7.09
N ASP A 19 -0.32 -24.60 -7.23
CA ASP A 19 0.58 -24.02 -6.24
C ASP A 19 0.63 -22.51 -6.45
N CYS A 20 0.25 -21.74 -5.44
CA CYS A 20 0.16 -20.27 -5.50
C CYS A 20 0.93 -19.65 -4.34
N CYS A 21 1.57 -18.50 -4.58
CA CYS A 21 2.23 -17.73 -3.53
C CYS A 21 1.41 -16.48 -3.21
N PHE A 22 0.86 -16.40 -2.00
CA PHE A 22 0.12 -15.22 -1.51
C PHE A 22 0.92 -14.58 -0.36
N HIS A 23 1.21 -13.29 -0.48
CA HIS A 23 1.95 -12.51 0.53
C HIS A 23 3.27 -13.13 1.02
N GLY A 24 3.96 -13.89 0.15
CA GLY A 24 5.23 -14.56 0.47
C GLY A 24 5.09 -15.93 1.14
N VAL A 25 3.86 -16.46 1.25
CA VAL A 25 3.57 -17.81 1.75
C VAL A 25 3.02 -18.67 0.62
N ASN A 26 3.48 -19.93 0.56
CA ASN A 26 3.08 -20.88 -0.47
C ASN A 26 1.83 -21.65 -0.03
N TYR A 27 0.86 -21.73 -0.94
CA TYR A 27 -0.43 -22.37 -0.75
C TYR A 27 -0.72 -23.37 -1.86
N PHE A 28 -1.35 -24.47 -1.51
CA PHE A 28 -1.96 -25.41 -2.44
C PHE A 28 -3.44 -25.10 -2.54
N LEU A 29 -3.89 -24.59 -3.69
CA LEU A 29 -5.28 -24.22 -3.93
C LEU A 29 -5.94 -25.28 -4.81
N SER A 30 -6.97 -25.94 -4.28
CA SER A 30 -7.76 -26.95 -5.00
C SER A 30 -9.18 -26.45 -5.21
N VAL A 31 -9.64 -26.49 -6.46
CA VAL A 31 -11.00 -26.13 -6.83
C VAL A 31 -11.65 -27.32 -7.51
N SER A 32 -12.79 -27.75 -6.98
CA SER A 32 -13.58 -28.82 -7.59
C SER A 32 -15.06 -28.46 -7.65
N THR A 33 -15.77 -28.99 -8.64
CA THR A 33 -17.23 -28.90 -8.71
C THR A 33 -17.85 -30.24 -8.36
N VAL A 34 -18.80 -30.24 -7.42
CA VAL A 34 -19.53 -31.43 -6.98
C VAL A 34 -20.94 -31.37 -7.55
N LYS A 35 -21.38 -32.45 -8.22
CA LYS A 35 -22.73 -32.59 -8.81
C LYS A 35 -23.08 -31.46 -9.80
N GLY A 36 -22.08 -30.81 -10.39
CA GLY A 36 -22.26 -29.74 -11.37
C GLY A 36 -22.83 -28.40 -10.86
N ASP A 37 -23.24 -28.31 -9.59
CA ASP A 37 -23.97 -27.15 -9.06
C ASP A 37 -23.40 -26.61 -7.74
N THR A 38 -22.32 -27.22 -7.25
CA THR A 38 -21.65 -26.83 -6.01
C THR A 38 -20.15 -26.70 -6.24
N LEU A 39 -19.61 -25.54 -5.90
CA LEU A 39 -18.19 -25.22 -5.95
C LEU A 39 -17.57 -25.53 -4.59
N VAL A 40 -16.55 -26.38 -4.58
CA VAL A 40 -15.71 -26.65 -3.41
C VAL A 40 -14.35 -26.04 -3.64
N VAL A 41 -13.94 -25.15 -2.74
CA VAL A 41 -12.63 -24.52 -2.73
C VAL A 41 -11.88 -24.96 -1.48
N GLU A 42 -10.68 -25.47 -1.66
CA GLU A 42 -9.79 -25.89 -0.57
C GLU A 42 -8.45 -25.17 -0.72
N VAL A 43 -7.93 -24.67 0.40
CA VAL A 43 -6.64 -23.99 0.47
C VAL A 43 -5.84 -24.64 1.58
N GLU A 44 -4.65 -25.09 1.28
CA GLU A 44 -3.74 -25.70 2.25
C GLU A 44 -2.43 -24.90 2.29
N ASP A 45 -1.98 -24.55 3.49
CA ASP A 45 -0.71 -23.87 3.71
C ASP A 45 0.44 -24.87 3.59
N GLY A 46 1.43 -24.58 2.74
CA GLY A 46 2.56 -25.47 2.53
C GLY A 46 3.54 -25.54 3.70
N SER A 47 3.42 -24.67 4.70
CA SER A 47 4.35 -24.60 5.83
C SER A 47 3.89 -25.39 7.06
N ASP A 48 2.62 -25.25 7.44
CA ASP A 48 2.04 -25.85 8.65
C ASP A 48 0.89 -26.84 8.36
N ALA A 49 0.60 -27.09 7.07
CA ALA A 49 -0.51 -27.94 6.60
C ALA A 49 -1.89 -27.51 7.12
N SER A 50 -2.02 -26.25 7.55
CA SER A 50 -3.31 -25.66 7.91
C SER A 50 -4.21 -25.60 6.69
N ARG A 51 -5.48 -25.98 6.82
CA ARG A 51 -6.41 -26.09 5.68
C ARG A 51 -7.68 -25.28 5.88
N TRP A 52 -8.12 -24.63 4.82
CA TRP A 52 -9.36 -23.87 4.75
C TRP A 52 -10.24 -24.40 3.63
N ARG A 53 -11.52 -24.61 3.93
CA ARG A 53 -12.49 -25.14 2.97
C ARG A 53 -13.72 -24.25 2.90
N GLY A 54 -14.24 -24.09 1.68
CA GLY A 54 -15.50 -23.42 1.40
C GLY A 54 -16.32 -24.25 0.42
N GLU A 55 -17.61 -24.40 0.69
CA GLU A 55 -18.58 -25.04 -0.20
C GLU A 55 -19.65 -24.02 -0.56
N PHE A 56 -19.83 -23.77 -1.85
CA PHE A 56 -20.67 -22.71 -2.38
C PHE A 56 -21.62 -23.25 -3.44
N THR A 57 -22.92 -23.11 -3.21
CA THR A 57 -23.92 -23.46 -4.22
C THR A 57 -23.92 -22.46 -5.38
N SER A 58 -24.38 -22.87 -6.55
CA SER A 58 -24.52 -21.97 -7.70
C SER A 58 -25.31 -20.70 -7.38
N ARG A 59 -26.43 -20.86 -6.67
CA ARG A 59 -27.26 -19.74 -6.19
C ARG A 59 -26.46 -18.77 -5.32
N TYR A 60 -25.64 -19.28 -4.41
CA TYR A 60 -24.79 -18.42 -3.58
C TYR A 60 -23.80 -17.61 -4.42
N ILE A 61 -23.15 -18.26 -5.39
CA ILE A 61 -22.19 -17.60 -6.30
C ILE A 61 -22.88 -16.51 -7.14
N GLU A 62 -24.07 -16.79 -7.66
CA GLU A 62 -24.86 -15.83 -8.41
C GLU A 62 -25.30 -14.65 -7.53
N ASP A 63 -25.72 -14.91 -6.29
CA ASP A 63 -26.10 -13.88 -5.33
C ASP A 63 -24.92 -12.97 -4.94
N ILE A 64 -23.71 -13.51 -4.72
CA ILE A 64 -22.55 -12.66 -4.39
C ILE A 64 -22.13 -11.79 -5.59
N THR A 65 -22.23 -12.31 -6.81
CA THR A 65 -21.88 -11.54 -8.01
C THR A 65 -22.92 -10.45 -8.32
N ALA A 66 -24.19 -10.71 -8.02
CA ALA A 66 -25.24 -9.69 -8.07
C ALA A 66 -25.00 -8.57 -7.03
N LYS A 67 -24.63 -8.94 -5.79
CA LYS A 67 -24.36 -7.97 -4.71
C LYS A 67 -23.18 -7.05 -4.99
N THR A 68 -22.19 -7.50 -5.75
CA THR A 68 -21.03 -6.66 -6.12
C THR A 68 -21.31 -5.75 -7.31
N GLY A 69 -22.51 -5.80 -7.89
CA GLY A 69 -22.92 -4.96 -9.02
C GLY A 69 -22.50 -5.48 -10.40
N ASN A 70 -21.84 -6.64 -10.47
CA ASN A 70 -21.40 -7.26 -11.72
C ASN A 70 -21.77 -8.74 -11.73
N PHE A 71 -22.99 -9.01 -12.18
CA PHE A 71 -23.55 -10.35 -12.19
C PHE A 71 -22.79 -11.29 -13.12
N LYS A 72 -22.51 -12.50 -12.63
CA LYS A 72 -21.90 -13.60 -13.38
C LYS A 72 -22.67 -14.88 -13.12
N LYS A 73 -23.11 -15.54 -14.20
CA LYS A 73 -23.72 -16.88 -14.12
C LYS A 73 -22.71 -17.87 -13.55
N TYR A 74 -23.18 -18.85 -12.78
CA TYR A 74 -22.32 -19.82 -12.12
C TYR A 74 -21.26 -20.48 -13.04
N PRO A 75 -21.61 -21.02 -14.24
CA PRO A 75 -20.61 -21.65 -15.12
C PRO A 75 -19.54 -20.67 -15.64
N VAL A 76 -19.87 -19.38 -15.75
CA VAL A 76 -18.93 -18.33 -16.16
C VAL A 76 -17.98 -18.03 -15.00
N PHE A 77 -18.50 -17.96 -13.77
CA PHE A 77 -17.70 -17.76 -12.57
C PHE A 77 -16.68 -18.88 -12.37
N ILE A 78 -17.08 -20.15 -12.56
CA ILE A 78 -16.16 -21.29 -12.47
C ILE A 78 -15.03 -21.16 -13.50
N LYS A 79 -15.36 -20.83 -14.75
CA LYS A 79 -14.35 -20.60 -15.79
C LYS A 79 -13.41 -19.48 -15.41
N MET A 80 -13.93 -18.35 -14.94
CA MET A 80 -13.10 -17.22 -14.47
C MET A 80 -12.16 -17.64 -13.34
N LEU A 81 -12.65 -18.41 -12.37
CA LEU A 81 -11.85 -18.90 -11.25
C LEU A 81 -10.74 -19.86 -11.71
N VAL A 82 -11.05 -20.80 -12.59
CA VAL A 82 -10.06 -21.74 -13.16
C VAL A 82 -9.03 -21.02 -14.03
N THR A 83 -9.45 -20.04 -14.83
CA THR A 83 -8.53 -19.20 -15.63
C THR A 83 -7.61 -18.37 -14.75
N ALA A 84 -8.14 -17.80 -13.66
CA ALA A 84 -7.35 -17.04 -12.69
C ALA A 84 -6.35 -17.93 -11.94
N LEU A 85 -6.77 -19.14 -11.57
CA LEU A 85 -5.90 -20.17 -10.99
C LEU A 85 -4.71 -20.53 -11.89
N LYS A 86 -4.96 -20.69 -13.18
CA LYS A 86 -3.91 -21.03 -14.17
C LYS A 86 -3.08 -19.81 -14.62
N GLY A 87 -3.39 -18.60 -14.15
CA GLY A 87 -2.74 -17.37 -14.61
C GLY A 87 -2.91 -17.11 -16.11
N GLN A 88 -4.00 -17.58 -16.72
CA GLN A 88 -4.20 -17.55 -18.18
C GLN A 88 -4.79 -16.23 -18.70
N SER A 89 -5.14 -15.30 -17.81
CA SER A 89 -5.70 -14.01 -18.18
C SER A 89 -5.30 -12.94 -17.18
N GLU A 90 -4.88 -11.78 -17.68
CA GLU A 90 -4.54 -10.62 -16.84
C GLU A 90 -5.78 -9.93 -16.26
N ALA A 91 -6.95 -10.15 -16.85
CA ALA A 91 -8.21 -9.55 -16.42
C ALA A 91 -8.84 -10.25 -15.20
N VAL A 92 -8.40 -11.46 -14.87
CA VAL A 92 -8.89 -12.23 -13.71
C VAL A 92 -7.74 -12.78 -12.90
N PHE A 93 -7.71 -12.45 -11.61
CA PHE A 93 -6.70 -12.98 -10.70
C PHE A 93 -7.32 -13.26 -9.33
N ILE A 94 -6.65 -14.12 -8.58
CA ILE A 94 -7.05 -14.52 -7.23
C ILE A 94 -6.09 -13.94 -6.20
N ASP A 95 -6.60 -13.68 -5.01
CA ASP A 95 -5.83 -13.27 -3.84
C ASP A 95 -6.39 -13.95 -2.59
N LEU A 96 -5.57 -14.20 -1.57
CA LEU A 96 -5.99 -14.86 -0.34
C LEU A 96 -5.71 -13.95 0.85
N LEU A 97 -6.78 -13.38 1.42
CA LEU A 97 -6.65 -12.43 2.53
C LEU A 97 -7.05 -13.04 3.87
N THR A 98 -6.32 -12.66 4.91
CA THR A 98 -6.71 -12.90 6.31
C THR A 98 -7.61 -11.78 6.83
N TYR A 99 -8.24 -11.99 7.99
CA TYR A 99 -9.04 -10.95 8.64
C TYR A 99 -8.20 -9.69 8.96
N SER A 100 -6.95 -9.83 9.38
CA SER A 100 -6.02 -8.71 9.63
C SER A 100 -5.68 -7.93 8.35
N ASP A 101 -5.56 -8.61 7.21
CA ASP A 101 -5.28 -7.96 5.93
C ASP A 101 -6.47 -7.09 5.48
N LEU A 102 -7.70 -7.57 5.74
CA LEU A 102 -8.93 -6.81 5.47
C LEU A 102 -9.04 -5.55 6.33
N GLU A 103 -8.67 -5.60 7.61
CA GLU A 103 -8.65 -4.42 8.49
C GLU A 103 -7.59 -3.40 8.04
N THR A 104 -6.43 -3.89 7.61
CA THR A 104 -5.35 -3.05 7.06
C THR A 104 -5.77 -2.39 5.74
N LEU A 105 -6.50 -3.09 4.87
CA LEU A 105 -7.06 -2.50 3.65
C LEU A 105 -8.15 -1.47 3.93
N LYS A 106 -9.01 -1.70 4.93
CA LYS A 106 -10.09 -0.80 5.32
C LYS A 106 -9.56 0.51 5.91
N SER A 107 -8.58 0.43 6.81
CA SER A 107 -7.91 1.61 7.40
C SER A 107 -7.11 2.43 6.39
N ARG A 108 -6.65 1.81 5.30
CA ARG A 108 -5.91 2.51 4.23
C ARG A 108 -6.82 3.18 3.21
N ARG A 109 -8.04 2.66 3.00
CA ARG A 109 -9.03 3.20 2.03
C ARG A 109 -9.98 4.23 2.64
N GLY A 110 -10.24 4.15 3.95
CA GLY A 110 -10.91 5.20 4.73
C GLY A 110 -9.88 6.06 5.43
N GLY A 111 -9.54 7.23 4.85
CA GLY A 111 -8.65 8.20 5.50
C GLY A 111 -9.21 8.61 6.87
N GLY A 112 -8.63 8.08 7.93
CA GLY A 112 -9.00 8.39 9.31
C GLY A 112 -8.08 7.67 10.27
N GLY A 113 -7.14 8.41 10.86
CA GLY A 113 -6.21 7.95 11.88
C GLY A 113 -6.90 7.55 13.19
N GLY A 114 -7.60 6.42 13.19
CA GLY A 114 -8.01 5.73 14.39
C GLY A 114 -6.86 4.86 14.87
N GLN A 115 -6.35 5.12 16.08
CA GLN A 115 -5.38 4.26 16.74
C GLN A 115 -5.90 2.82 16.85
N PRO A 116 -5.02 1.80 16.79
CA PRO A 116 -5.45 0.43 17.00
C PRO A 116 -5.87 0.29 18.45
N LEU A 117 -7.18 0.31 18.70
CA LEU A 117 -7.73 -0.25 19.92
C LEU A 117 -7.34 -1.72 19.92
N HIS A 118 -6.54 -2.11 20.90
CA HIS A 118 -6.20 -3.50 21.21
C HIS A 118 -7.48 -4.24 21.62
N GLN A 119 -8.32 -4.55 20.64
CA GLN A 119 -9.42 -5.48 20.79
C GLN A 119 -8.83 -6.87 20.64
N THR A 120 -9.08 -7.71 21.63
CA THR A 120 -8.77 -9.14 21.60
C THR A 120 -9.40 -9.76 20.36
N ILE A 121 -8.64 -9.88 19.28
CA ILE A 121 -9.03 -10.53 18.03
C ILE A 121 -9.39 -11.97 18.42
N PRO A 122 -10.65 -12.41 18.27
CA PRO A 122 -10.95 -13.83 18.35
C PRO A 122 -10.05 -14.55 17.34
N PRO A 123 -9.59 -15.78 17.59
CA PRO A 123 -8.84 -16.58 16.60
C PRO A 123 -9.78 -16.98 15.47
N ASN A 124 -10.25 -16.01 14.69
CA ASN A 124 -11.03 -16.23 13.50
C ASN A 124 -10.03 -16.55 12.40
N ASN A 125 -9.54 -17.79 12.39
CA ASN A 125 -8.70 -18.35 11.33
C ASN A 125 -9.44 -18.42 9.99
N LYS A 126 -10.51 -17.64 9.75
CA LYS A 126 -11.15 -17.55 8.44
C LYS A 126 -10.23 -16.85 7.45
N ARG A 127 -10.23 -17.36 6.24
CA ARG A 127 -9.55 -16.76 5.10
C ARG A 127 -10.57 -16.40 4.04
N TYR A 128 -10.26 -15.40 3.23
CA TYR A 128 -11.13 -14.96 2.15
C TYR A 128 -10.36 -15.11 0.85
N LEU A 129 -10.80 -16.04 0.00
CA LEU A 129 -10.31 -16.12 -1.37
C LEU A 129 -11.05 -15.06 -2.18
N ILE A 130 -10.33 -14.12 -2.77
CA ILE A 130 -10.90 -13.00 -3.52
C ILE A 130 -10.62 -13.23 -4.99
N LEU A 131 -11.67 -13.49 -5.76
CA LEU A 131 -11.60 -13.41 -7.21
C LEU A 131 -11.76 -11.95 -7.62
N THR A 132 -10.73 -11.38 -8.24
CA THR A 132 -10.78 -10.02 -8.77
C THR A 132 -10.96 -10.07 -10.28
N TYR A 133 -11.97 -9.36 -10.77
CA TYR A 133 -12.18 -9.10 -12.20
C TYR A 133 -11.83 -7.64 -12.48
N ALA A 134 -10.81 -7.42 -13.31
CA ALA A 134 -10.34 -6.12 -13.74
C ALA A 134 -10.51 -5.99 -15.27
N ALA A 135 -11.59 -5.33 -15.68
CA ALA A 135 -11.80 -4.88 -17.06
C ALA A 135 -11.30 -3.43 -17.22
N GLU A 136 -11.33 -2.89 -18.45
CA GLU A 136 -10.80 -1.56 -18.78
C GLU A 136 -11.36 -0.42 -17.90
N PHE A 137 -12.63 -0.52 -17.50
CA PHE A 137 -13.33 0.51 -16.72
C PHE A 137 -13.92 0.01 -15.40
N ASP A 138 -13.84 -1.30 -15.12
CA ASP A 138 -14.48 -1.93 -13.97
C ASP A 138 -13.50 -2.82 -13.20
N ARG A 139 -13.43 -2.63 -11.88
CA ARG A 139 -12.70 -3.53 -10.98
C ARG A 139 -13.63 -4.03 -9.88
N VAL A 140 -13.92 -5.32 -9.91
CA VAL A 140 -14.89 -5.97 -9.02
C VAL A 140 -14.23 -7.12 -8.27
N HIS A 141 -14.52 -7.21 -6.97
CA HIS A 141 -13.98 -8.24 -6.09
C HIS A 141 -15.12 -9.14 -5.61
N TYR A 142 -14.97 -10.45 -5.81
CA TYR A 142 -15.90 -11.47 -5.32
C TYR A 142 -15.24 -12.25 -4.17
N PRO A 143 -15.57 -11.91 -2.91
CA PRO A 143 -14.99 -12.59 -1.75
C PRO A 143 -15.67 -13.94 -1.50
N LEU A 144 -14.87 -14.99 -1.35
CA LEU A 144 -15.28 -16.35 -1.01
C LEU A 144 -14.74 -16.69 0.38
N PRO A 145 -15.60 -16.73 1.42
CA PRO A 145 -15.17 -17.03 2.78
C PRO A 145 -14.85 -18.51 2.94
N LEU A 146 -13.64 -18.81 3.39
CA LEU A 146 -13.16 -20.15 3.68
C LEU A 146 -13.06 -20.35 5.19
N VAL A 147 -13.55 -21.49 5.66
CA VAL A 147 -13.56 -21.87 7.08
C VAL A 147 -12.34 -22.73 7.37
N TYR A 148 -11.65 -22.44 8.47
CA TYR A 148 -10.54 -23.26 8.92
C TYR A 148 -11.02 -24.64 9.35
N GLU A 149 -10.38 -25.68 8.83
CA GLU A 149 -10.64 -27.07 9.18
C GLU A 149 -9.65 -27.49 10.27
N GLU A 150 -10.01 -27.33 11.54
CA GLU A 150 -9.15 -27.68 12.69
C GLU A 150 -8.81 -29.17 12.73
N ASN A 151 -9.74 -30.02 12.27
CA ASN A 151 -9.57 -31.47 12.24
C ASN A 151 -9.88 -32.01 10.83
N PRO A 152 -8.86 -32.38 10.02
CA PRO A 152 -9.12 -33.04 8.75
C PRO A 152 -9.83 -34.39 8.97
N ASP A 153 -10.80 -34.71 8.11
CA ASP A 153 -11.59 -35.95 8.22
C ASP A 153 -10.67 -37.18 8.39
N PRO A 154 -10.82 -37.97 9.47
CA PRO A 154 -10.00 -39.15 9.73
C PRO A 154 -10.04 -40.19 8.61
N HIS A 155 -11.07 -40.20 7.76
CA HIS A 155 -11.12 -41.07 6.58
C HIS A 155 -10.13 -40.63 5.50
N ARG A 156 -10.06 -39.33 5.22
CA ARG A 156 -9.11 -38.77 4.26
C ARG A 156 -7.67 -38.96 4.71
N LEU A 157 -7.39 -38.76 6.00
CA LEU A 157 -6.07 -39.04 6.56
C LEU A 157 -5.69 -40.53 6.40
N LYS A 158 -6.62 -41.44 6.69
CA LYS A 158 -6.39 -42.88 6.50
C LYS A 158 -6.13 -43.24 5.04
N GLU A 159 -6.81 -42.60 4.10
CA GLU A 159 -6.60 -42.80 2.67
C GLU A 159 -5.24 -42.28 2.21
N ILE A 160 -4.84 -41.09 2.65
CA ILE A 160 -3.50 -40.53 2.39
C ILE A 160 -2.43 -41.46 2.98
N ILE A 161 -2.59 -41.92 4.23
CA ILE A 161 -1.68 -42.87 4.87
C ILE A 161 -1.59 -44.17 4.07
N ARG A 162 -2.72 -44.68 3.55
CA ARG A 162 -2.73 -45.89 2.71
C ARG A 162 -1.94 -45.67 1.42
N ASN A 163 -2.14 -44.54 0.76
CA ASN A 163 -1.46 -44.21 -0.49
C ASN A 163 0.05 -44.05 -0.27
N LEU A 164 0.45 -43.30 0.76
CA LEU A 164 1.86 -43.13 1.14
C LEU A 164 2.52 -44.46 1.54
N ARG A 165 1.82 -45.32 2.28
CA ARG A 165 2.34 -46.65 2.62
C ARG A 165 2.52 -47.54 1.39
N SER A 166 1.61 -47.46 0.42
CA SER A 166 1.72 -48.19 -0.84
C SER A 166 2.90 -47.68 -1.67
N GLU A 167 3.08 -46.36 -1.76
CA GLU A 167 4.19 -45.73 -2.48
C GLU A 167 5.54 -46.07 -1.83
N LEU A 168 5.64 -46.02 -0.49
CA LEU A 168 6.81 -46.47 0.25
C LEU A 168 7.08 -47.97 0.06
N GLY A 169 6.03 -48.79 -0.04
CA GLY A 169 6.15 -50.21 -0.35
C GLY A 169 6.74 -50.45 -1.74
N ALA A 170 6.25 -49.73 -2.74
CA ALA A 170 6.75 -49.79 -4.12
C ALA A 170 8.21 -49.32 -4.22
N LEU A 171 8.56 -48.23 -3.54
CA LEU A 171 9.93 -47.71 -3.50
C LEU A 171 10.90 -48.64 -2.75
N ARG A 172 10.46 -49.28 -1.65
CA ARG A 172 11.28 -50.28 -0.94
C ARG A 172 11.48 -51.54 -1.78
N ALA A 173 10.46 -51.97 -2.52
CA ALA A 173 10.57 -53.09 -3.46
C ALA A 173 11.53 -52.76 -4.62
N ALA A 174 11.52 -51.53 -5.11
CA ALA A 174 12.45 -51.06 -6.14
C ALA A 174 13.90 -50.94 -5.64
N ASN A 175 14.11 -50.62 -4.35
CA ASN A 175 15.44 -50.45 -3.74
C ASN A 175 16.04 -51.73 -3.11
N GLY A 176 15.38 -52.89 -3.18
CA GLY A 176 15.98 -54.18 -2.80
C GLY A 176 16.38 -54.36 -1.33
N LEU A 177 16.05 -53.44 -0.42
CA LEU A 177 16.32 -53.57 1.01
C LEU A 177 15.19 -54.32 1.71
N ASN A 178 15.21 -55.64 1.58
CA ASN A 178 14.40 -56.53 2.39
C ASN A 178 15.17 -56.90 3.67
N THR A 179 15.23 -55.98 4.64
CA THR A 179 15.81 -56.26 5.96
C THR A 179 14.77 -56.99 6.81
N ASN A 180 14.53 -58.26 6.52
CA ASN A 180 13.84 -59.17 7.44
C ASN A 180 14.33 -60.60 7.17
N GLY A 181 15.38 -60.98 7.91
CA GLY A 181 15.75 -62.37 8.21
C GLY A 181 16.29 -63.18 7.04
N VAL A 182 17.59 -63.06 6.73
CA VAL A 182 18.36 -64.14 6.12
C VAL A 182 19.77 -64.12 6.69
N GLU A 183 20.21 -65.28 7.17
CA GLU A 183 21.56 -65.60 7.62
C GLU A 183 22.61 -65.14 6.59
N MET A 184 23.69 -64.54 7.07
CA MET A 184 24.85 -64.20 6.26
C MET A 184 25.55 -65.51 5.84
N PRO A 185 25.66 -65.85 4.54
CA PRO A 185 26.56 -66.90 4.12
C PRO A 185 27.99 -66.36 4.21
N GLU A 186 28.80 -66.99 5.04
CA GLU A 186 30.26 -66.91 4.95
C GLU A 186 30.69 -67.47 3.58
N GLY A 187 31.18 -66.61 2.68
CA GLY A 187 31.73 -67.09 1.40
C GLY A 187 31.87 -65.99 0.36
N ASP A 188 33.13 -65.70 0.02
CA ASP A 188 33.60 -64.85 -1.08
C ASP A 188 33.33 -63.34 -1.00
N ASN A 189 34.34 -62.64 -0.45
CA ASN A 189 34.63 -61.24 -0.76
C ASN A 189 35.11 -61.09 -2.22
N HIS A 190 34.24 -61.36 -3.19
CA HIS A 190 34.45 -60.88 -4.56
C HIS A 190 33.32 -59.93 -4.93
N TRP A 191 33.47 -58.68 -4.50
CA TRP A 191 32.69 -57.60 -5.07
C TRP A 191 33.09 -57.47 -6.55
N PRO A 192 32.14 -57.55 -7.50
CA PRO A 192 32.46 -57.43 -8.92
C PRO A 192 33.25 -56.14 -9.15
N SER A 193 34.45 -56.23 -9.73
CA SER A 193 35.39 -55.09 -9.82
C SER A 193 34.76 -53.81 -10.38
N GLY A 194 33.81 -53.93 -11.31
CA GLY A 194 33.08 -52.77 -11.87
C GLY A 194 32.06 -52.10 -10.94
N GLN A 195 31.58 -52.80 -9.91
CA GLN A 195 30.66 -52.23 -8.92
C GLN A 195 31.42 -51.42 -7.84
N LEU A 196 32.71 -51.71 -7.62
CA LEU A 196 33.59 -50.91 -6.73
C LEU A 196 33.92 -49.58 -7.42
N ASP A 197 34.21 -49.62 -8.71
CA ASP A 197 34.44 -48.43 -9.54
C ASP A 197 33.19 -47.54 -9.62
N GLU A 198 32.00 -48.14 -9.73
CA GLU A 198 30.73 -47.41 -9.72
C GLU A 198 30.46 -46.74 -8.36
N VAL A 199 30.70 -47.45 -7.25
CA VAL A 199 30.58 -46.87 -5.91
C VAL A 199 31.59 -45.74 -5.70
N GLN A 200 32.82 -45.90 -6.20
CA GLN A 200 33.84 -44.86 -6.12
C GLN A 200 33.45 -43.62 -6.94
N ARG A 201 32.95 -43.81 -8.18
CA ARG A 201 32.45 -42.71 -9.03
C ARG A 201 31.28 -41.99 -8.38
N LEU A 202 30.32 -42.72 -7.85
CA LEU A 202 29.16 -42.15 -7.15
C LEU A 202 29.57 -41.42 -5.86
N GLN A 203 30.60 -41.88 -5.16
CA GLN A 203 31.16 -41.19 -3.99
C GLN A 203 31.88 -39.90 -4.39
N GLU A 204 32.65 -39.90 -5.48
CA GLU A 204 33.29 -38.72 -6.03
C GLU A 204 32.25 -37.68 -6.49
N GLU A 205 31.20 -38.13 -7.17
CA GLU A 205 30.07 -37.29 -7.57
C GLU A 205 29.33 -36.73 -6.34
N ASN A 206 29.03 -37.56 -5.34
CA ASN A 206 28.44 -37.10 -4.08
C ASN A 206 29.30 -36.05 -3.39
N ASN A 207 30.62 -36.26 -3.37
CA ASN A 207 31.56 -35.32 -2.77
C ASN A 207 31.61 -34.01 -3.55
N SER A 208 31.55 -34.06 -4.89
CA SER A 208 31.45 -32.88 -5.75
C SER A 208 30.15 -32.12 -5.51
N LEU A 209 29.01 -32.82 -5.55
CA LEU A 209 27.68 -32.25 -5.29
C LEU A 209 27.61 -31.63 -3.90
N ARG A 210 28.17 -32.27 -2.87
CA ARG A 210 28.25 -31.72 -1.51
C ARG A 210 29.08 -30.44 -1.44
N ARG A 211 30.17 -30.33 -2.21
CA ARG A 211 30.97 -29.10 -2.32
C ARG A 211 30.16 -27.99 -3.00
N THR A 212 29.51 -28.29 -4.12
CA THR A 212 28.65 -27.34 -4.85
C THR A 212 27.48 -26.85 -4.00
N LEU A 213 26.86 -27.74 -3.22
CA LEU A 213 25.75 -27.39 -2.34
C LEU A 213 26.24 -26.54 -1.14
N ARG A 214 27.46 -26.78 -0.66
CA ARG A 214 28.11 -25.94 0.36
C ARG A 214 28.44 -24.54 -0.15
N THR A 215 28.93 -24.41 -1.39
CA THR A 215 29.20 -23.10 -2.00
C THR A 215 27.91 -22.35 -2.29
N ALA A 216 26.91 -23.01 -2.88
CA ALA A 216 25.58 -22.44 -3.11
C ALA A 216 24.93 -21.94 -1.81
N ARG A 217 25.00 -22.72 -0.72
CA ARG A 217 24.52 -22.28 0.60
C ARG A 217 25.28 -21.08 1.17
N LYS A 218 26.58 -20.98 0.93
CA LYS A 218 27.38 -19.80 1.35
C LYS A 218 26.97 -18.57 0.55
N ASN A 219 26.81 -18.71 -0.77
CA ASN A 219 26.38 -17.63 -1.65
C ASN A 219 24.98 -17.14 -1.28
N ALA A 220 24.02 -18.06 -1.09
CA ALA A 220 22.66 -17.71 -0.65
C ALA A 220 22.65 -17.00 0.72
N LYS A 221 23.49 -17.40 1.67
CA LYS A 221 23.63 -16.68 2.95
C LYS A 221 24.19 -15.27 2.76
N GLN A 222 25.17 -15.10 1.87
CA GLN A 222 25.80 -13.82 1.61
C GLN A 222 24.86 -12.87 0.85
N GLU A 223 24.10 -13.38 -0.12
CA GLU A 223 23.03 -12.67 -0.80
C GLU A 223 21.92 -12.25 0.17
N ASN A 224 21.50 -13.14 1.08
CA ASN A 224 20.47 -12.82 2.06
C ASN A 224 20.95 -11.78 3.09
N MET A 225 22.23 -11.83 3.50
CA MET A 225 22.83 -10.78 4.33
C MET A 225 22.91 -9.44 3.59
N ALA A 226 23.28 -9.44 2.31
CA ALA A 226 23.33 -8.23 1.49
C ALA A 226 21.92 -7.63 1.30
N ALA A 227 20.91 -8.46 1.01
CA ALA A 227 19.52 -8.05 0.89
C ALA A 227 18.99 -7.44 2.20
N ASN A 228 19.29 -8.06 3.35
CA ASN A 228 18.86 -7.53 4.66
C ASN A 228 19.57 -6.20 5.02
N SER A 229 20.84 -6.05 4.64
CA SER A 229 21.57 -4.78 4.78
C SER A 229 20.94 -3.67 3.93
N LEU A 230 20.57 -4.00 2.68
CA LEU A 230 19.93 -3.05 1.76
C LEU A 230 18.53 -2.65 2.24
N ASP A 231 17.74 -3.60 2.75
CA ASP A 231 16.42 -3.35 3.34
C ASP A 231 16.52 -2.44 4.57
N LYS A 232 17.52 -2.65 5.43
CA LYS A 232 17.79 -1.76 6.57
C LYS A 232 18.15 -0.35 6.12
N SER A 233 19.07 -0.21 5.15
CA SER A 233 19.45 1.09 4.58
C SER A 233 18.27 1.80 3.91
N SER A 234 17.42 1.06 3.19
CA SER A 234 16.21 1.59 2.57
C SER A 234 15.22 2.10 3.61
N ARG A 235 15.01 1.37 4.71
CA ARG A 235 14.17 1.80 5.83
C ARG A 235 14.70 3.07 6.49
N ASP A 236 16.00 3.18 6.68
CA ASP A 236 16.61 4.37 7.28
C ASP A 236 16.47 5.59 6.33
N ALA A 237 16.73 5.42 5.04
CA ALA A 237 16.51 6.47 4.04
C ALA A 237 15.04 6.94 3.97
N LEU A 238 14.09 6.02 4.10
CA LEU A 238 12.65 6.34 4.16
C LEU A 238 12.29 7.15 5.42
N ARG A 239 12.96 6.89 6.56
CA ARG A 239 12.76 7.70 7.77
C ARG A 239 13.30 9.11 7.59
N GLU A 240 14.51 9.25 7.05
CA GLU A 240 15.12 10.55 6.76
C GLU A 240 14.24 11.37 5.80
N LEU A 241 13.74 10.76 4.72
CA LEU A 241 12.84 11.43 3.79
C LEU A 241 11.58 11.98 4.48
N ARG A 242 11.00 11.24 5.42
CA ARG A 242 9.83 11.69 6.19
C ARG A 242 10.15 12.86 7.11
N LEU A 243 11.36 12.91 7.69
CA LEU A 243 11.79 14.03 8.52
C LEU A 243 11.97 15.29 7.66
N VAL A 244 12.65 15.16 6.52
CA VAL A 244 12.82 16.26 5.56
C VAL A 244 11.49 16.78 5.03
N GLN A 245 10.53 15.89 4.75
CA GLN A 245 9.17 16.30 4.34
C GLN A 245 8.47 17.10 5.43
N LYS A 246 8.56 16.68 6.70
CA LYS A 246 7.98 17.45 7.82
C LYS A 246 8.65 18.80 8.00
N GLU A 247 9.97 18.87 7.86
CA GLU A 247 10.72 20.13 7.95
C GLU A 247 10.32 21.08 6.82
N ARG A 248 10.22 20.58 5.59
CA ARG A 248 9.71 21.35 4.44
C ARG A 248 8.32 21.91 4.72
N ASP A 249 7.40 21.09 5.22
CA ASP A 249 6.02 21.52 5.49
C ASP A 249 5.97 22.60 6.57
N LEU A 250 6.81 22.48 7.60
CA LEU A 250 6.95 23.50 8.65
C LEU A 250 7.51 24.81 8.09
N LEU A 251 8.56 24.74 7.27
CA LEU A 251 9.16 25.91 6.62
C LEU A 251 8.18 26.59 5.65
N GLN A 252 7.41 25.79 4.91
CA GLN A 252 6.38 26.30 4.01
C GLN A 252 5.28 27.03 4.79
N SER A 253 4.75 26.42 5.87
CA SER A 253 3.75 27.08 6.72
C SER A 253 4.25 28.39 7.33
N ARG A 254 5.53 28.42 7.75
CA ARG A 254 6.16 29.65 8.26
C ARG A 254 6.27 30.72 7.18
N ALA A 255 6.65 30.35 5.96
CA ALA A 255 6.72 31.27 4.83
C ALA A 255 5.33 31.83 4.49
N GLU A 256 4.31 30.98 4.39
CA GLU A 256 2.93 31.37 4.14
C GLU A 256 2.38 32.33 5.22
N SER A 257 2.69 32.09 6.50
CA SER A 257 2.31 33.00 7.58
C SER A 257 2.97 34.37 7.43
N SER A 258 4.27 34.40 7.11
CA SER A 258 4.99 35.66 6.91
C SER A 258 4.49 36.43 5.68
N GLU A 259 4.14 35.73 4.60
CA GLU A 259 3.57 36.35 3.41
C GLU A 259 2.17 36.92 3.69
N ALA A 260 1.34 36.21 4.44
CA ALA A 260 0.03 36.70 4.86
C ALA A 260 0.12 37.93 5.75
N GLU A 261 1.11 38.02 6.64
CA GLU A 261 1.38 39.22 7.44
C GLU A 261 1.78 40.40 6.57
N LEU A 262 2.73 40.22 5.64
CA LEU A 262 3.13 41.25 4.70
C LEU A 262 1.97 41.74 3.83
N GLU A 263 1.09 40.84 3.39
CA GLU A 263 -0.08 41.23 2.60
C GLU A 263 -1.11 42.03 3.42
N ARG A 264 -1.27 41.71 4.72
CA ARG A 264 -2.08 42.52 5.64
C ARG A 264 -1.50 43.93 5.81
N GLU A 265 -0.19 44.04 6.03
CA GLU A 265 0.50 45.32 6.15
C GLU A 265 0.39 46.15 4.86
N ARG A 266 0.63 45.54 3.70
CA ARG A 266 0.41 46.17 2.39
C ARG A 266 -1.03 46.65 2.23
N GLY A 267 -2.00 45.87 2.69
CA GLY A 267 -3.41 46.24 2.72
C GLY A 267 -3.69 47.47 3.59
N LEU A 268 -3.07 47.54 4.78
CA LEU A 268 -3.18 48.69 5.68
C LEU A 268 -2.54 49.94 5.07
N HIS A 269 -1.31 49.85 4.58
CA HIS A 269 -0.62 50.97 3.92
C HIS A 269 -1.40 51.48 2.71
N ARG A 270 -1.99 50.59 1.89
CA ARG A 270 -2.84 50.99 0.76
C ARG A 270 -4.08 51.76 1.22
N ARG A 271 -4.71 51.35 2.32
CA ARG A 271 -5.87 52.04 2.90
C ARG A 271 -5.47 53.42 3.44
N GLU A 272 -4.33 53.51 4.10
CA GLU A 272 -3.82 54.76 4.65
C GLU A 272 -3.42 55.75 3.55
N LEU A 273 -2.72 55.30 2.51
CA LEU A 273 -2.43 56.10 1.32
C LEU A 273 -3.71 56.67 0.68
N ARG A 274 -4.77 55.85 0.57
CA ARG A 274 -6.09 56.32 0.09
C ARG A 274 -6.71 57.38 1.00
N ARG A 275 -6.59 57.24 2.32
CA ARG A 275 -7.08 58.25 3.29
C ARG A 275 -6.31 59.56 3.16
N LYS A 276 -4.98 59.50 3.11
CA LYS A 276 -4.12 60.69 2.95
C LYS A 276 -4.37 61.38 1.61
N ALA A 277 -4.54 60.63 0.51
CA ALA A 277 -4.89 61.19 -0.80
C ALA A 277 -6.23 61.96 -0.76
N LYS A 278 -7.25 61.41 -0.09
CA LYS A 278 -8.54 62.11 0.11
C LYS A 278 -8.38 63.39 0.92
N GLN A 279 -7.59 63.37 2.00
CA GLN A 279 -7.31 64.56 2.82
C GLN A 279 -6.60 65.65 1.99
N ILE A 280 -5.60 65.27 1.19
CA ILE A 280 -4.91 66.20 0.28
C ILE A 280 -5.90 66.79 -0.72
N GLN A 281 -6.79 65.98 -1.30
CA GLN A 281 -7.80 66.46 -2.24
C GLN A 281 -8.77 67.46 -1.58
N GLU A 282 -9.20 67.18 -0.35
CA GLU A 282 -10.07 68.07 0.41
C GLU A 282 -9.40 69.41 0.72
N VAL A 283 -8.14 69.39 1.19
CA VAL A 283 -7.34 70.60 1.41
C VAL A 283 -7.12 71.36 0.10
N GLN A 284 -6.87 70.67 -1.01
CA GLN A 284 -6.74 71.31 -2.31
C GLN A 284 -8.03 72.03 -2.71
N MET A 285 -9.19 71.40 -2.55
CA MET A 285 -10.49 72.02 -2.82
C MET A 285 -10.76 73.24 -1.93
N THR A 286 -10.37 73.21 -0.64
CA THR A 286 -10.54 74.38 0.24
C THR A 286 -9.61 75.52 -0.14
N VAL A 287 -8.35 75.22 -0.51
CA VAL A 287 -7.40 76.20 -1.04
C VAL A 287 -7.93 76.83 -2.33
N ASP A 288 -8.45 76.02 -3.26
CA ASP A 288 -8.98 76.53 -4.53
C ASP A 288 -10.24 77.38 -4.32
N ARG A 289 -11.11 77.01 -3.38
CA ARG A 289 -12.26 77.84 -2.96
C ARG A 289 -11.82 79.16 -2.31
N ALA A 290 -10.76 79.15 -1.50
CA ALA A 290 -10.20 80.35 -0.89
C ALA A 290 -9.60 81.28 -1.95
N LYS A 291 -8.88 80.72 -2.94
CA LYS A 291 -8.39 81.48 -4.10
C LYS A 291 -9.54 82.14 -4.85
N GLN A 292 -10.61 81.40 -5.15
CA GLN A 292 -11.80 81.96 -5.84
C GLN A 292 -12.50 83.07 -5.03
N ARG A 293 -12.49 83.00 -3.69
CA ARG A 293 -13.02 84.06 -2.83
C ARG A 293 -12.12 85.29 -2.72
N ASN A 294 -10.81 85.11 -2.85
CA ASN A 294 -9.80 86.18 -2.80
C ASN A 294 -9.43 86.76 -4.18
N ILE A 295 -10.25 86.53 -5.21
CA ILE A 295 -10.16 87.27 -6.47
C ILE A 295 -11.31 88.29 -6.52
N PRO A 296 -11.12 89.51 -6.02
CA PRO A 296 -11.78 90.66 -6.62
C PRO A 296 -11.04 90.97 -7.93
N ASP A 297 -11.70 90.79 -9.07
CA ASP A 297 -11.18 91.05 -10.42
C ASP A 297 -10.82 92.53 -10.72
N ASN A 298 -10.60 93.37 -9.70
CA ASN A 298 -10.23 94.76 -9.91
C ASN A 298 -9.52 95.41 -8.73
N TRP A 299 -8.37 94.87 -8.29
CA TRP A 299 -7.49 95.59 -7.37
C TRP A 299 -6.19 95.95 -8.10
N PRO A 300 -5.89 97.26 -8.33
CA PRO A 300 -4.68 97.68 -9.00
C PRO A 300 -3.46 97.34 -8.13
N TRP A 301 -2.36 96.92 -8.77
CA TRP A 301 -1.10 96.44 -8.17
C TRP A 301 -0.41 97.39 -7.16
N ASN A 302 -0.96 98.57 -6.90
CA ASN A 302 -0.36 99.59 -6.03
C ASN A 302 -0.73 99.48 -4.53
N ILE A 303 -1.55 98.52 -4.09
CA ILE A 303 -1.99 98.42 -2.68
C ILE A 303 -1.34 97.25 -1.90
N LEU A 304 -0.51 96.43 -2.54
CA LEU A 304 0.20 95.33 -1.86
C LEU A 304 1.46 95.75 -1.10
N LEU A 305 1.89 97.02 -1.19
CA LEU A 305 3.13 97.50 -0.56
C LEU A 305 2.94 98.14 0.82
N VAL A 306 1.72 98.26 1.34
CA VAL A 306 1.46 98.99 2.60
C VAL A 306 1.16 98.10 3.82
N LEU A 307 0.92 96.79 3.64
CA LEU A 307 0.58 95.89 4.76
C LEU A 307 1.71 94.98 5.26
N CYS A 308 2.94 95.10 4.73
CA CYS A 308 4.10 94.35 5.21
C CYS A 308 5.01 95.13 6.18
N SER A 309 4.51 96.14 6.89
CA SER A 309 5.26 96.80 7.97
C SER A 309 4.47 96.88 9.26
N ALA A 310 4.63 95.86 10.13
CA ALA A 310 4.95 96.02 11.55
C ALA A 310 5.13 94.63 12.22
N PRO A 311 6.09 94.48 13.17
CA PRO A 311 6.47 93.22 13.82
C PRO A 311 5.85 93.04 15.23
N ASP A 312 6.17 91.89 15.85
CA ASP A 312 6.18 91.54 17.30
C ASP A 312 5.16 90.50 17.83
N MET A 313 5.70 89.27 18.06
CA MET A 313 5.63 88.36 19.24
C MET A 313 4.29 87.99 19.95
N PRO A 314 4.23 86.91 20.78
CA PRO A 314 5.17 85.80 20.99
C PRO A 314 4.53 84.38 20.94
N LEU A 315 5.42 83.38 20.98
CA LEU A 315 5.17 81.95 21.17
C LEU A 315 4.72 81.65 22.60
N ASP A 316 3.68 80.83 22.75
CA ASP A 316 3.45 80.03 23.95
C ASP A 316 3.15 78.56 23.55
N LEU A 317 3.99 77.67 24.08
CA LEU A 317 3.81 76.22 24.10
C LEU A 317 2.73 75.85 25.14
N PRO A 318 2.19 74.63 25.05
CA PRO A 318 2.50 73.74 26.17
C PRO A 318 2.93 72.32 25.75
N GLU A 319 3.83 71.80 26.57
CA GLU A 319 4.30 70.43 26.65
C GLU A 319 3.17 69.46 27.00
N ASP A 320 3.14 68.30 26.33
CA ASP A 320 3.00 66.98 26.98
C ASP A 320 2.90 65.88 25.92
N SER A 321 3.95 65.06 25.76
CA SER A 321 3.83 63.62 25.46
C SER A 321 5.20 62.94 25.43
N MET A 322 5.50 62.30 26.55
CA MET A 322 6.32 61.11 26.76
C MET A 322 7.29 60.64 25.65
N TYR A 323 8.56 60.69 26.04
CA TYR A 323 9.63 59.79 25.63
C TYR A 323 9.18 58.32 25.58
N GLY A 324 9.53 57.65 24.47
CA GLY A 324 9.41 56.21 24.32
C GLY A 324 9.87 55.71 22.95
N HIS A 325 11.01 56.19 22.45
CA HIS A 325 11.65 55.64 21.25
C HIS A 325 12.18 54.24 21.54
N SER A 326 11.48 53.23 21.00
CA SER A 326 12.02 51.89 20.78
C SER A 326 13.11 51.96 19.70
N CYS A 327 14.31 51.53 20.08
CA CYS A 327 15.47 51.42 19.21
C CYS A 327 15.33 50.25 18.22
N GLN A 328 15.77 50.53 16.99
CA GLN A 328 16.50 49.67 16.05
C GLN A 328 15.73 48.71 15.12
N HIS A 329 15.77 49.09 13.84
CA HIS A 329 15.66 48.22 12.67
C HIS A 329 16.94 48.39 11.81
N TRP A 330 17.54 47.23 11.45
CA TRP A 330 18.27 46.89 10.21
C TRP A 330 19.80 47.03 10.07
N GLN A 331 20.43 45.85 10.09
CA GLN A 331 21.33 45.22 9.09
C GLN A 331 22.26 46.12 8.25
N VAL A 332 23.56 45.80 8.24
CA VAL A 332 24.33 45.55 7.00
C VAL A 332 25.42 44.50 7.24
N SER A 333 25.51 43.54 6.32
CA SER A 333 26.48 42.48 6.15
C SER A 333 27.94 42.94 6.07
N ARG A 334 28.88 42.10 6.54
CA ARG A 334 30.27 42.10 6.05
C ARG A 334 30.86 40.69 6.10
N VAL A 335 31.20 40.18 4.92
CA VAL A 335 32.03 39.00 4.64
C VAL A 335 33.35 39.51 4.06
N LEU A 336 34.43 38.71 4.18
CA LEU A 336 35.85 38.87 3.77
C LEU A 336 36.73 39.43 4.91
N VAL A 337 37.82 38.79 5.37
CA VAL A 337 38.70 37.74 4.83
C VAL A 337 39.02 36.71 5.92
#